data_AF-A0AAD1RXE9-F1
#
_entry.id   AF-A0AAD1RXE9-F1
#
_cell.length_a   1.000
_cell.length_b   1.000
_cell.length_c   1.000
_cell.angle_alpha   90.00
_cell.angle_beta   90.00
_cell.angle_gamma   90.00
#
_symmetry.space_group_name_H-M   'P 1'
#
loop_
_entity.id
_entity.type
_entity.pdbx_description
1 polymer ?
#
loop_
_entity_poly.entity_id
_entity_poly.type
_entity_poly.pdbx_seq_one_letter_code
_entity_poly.pdbx_strand_id
1 'polypeptide(L)'
;MPPTKQLKLSDTAKMKKSERRKEIQDGDETPNISDGQSDCEWSSSKYPEAPVTERSLHRMLQELRATITADFHRINGDLRKEISNIGDRTSNLENKTDELCVAHNEVVDKIQKLSEENSSLKSKLADMEDRSRRQNVRFRGIPDDISQDALPAHILSICKALVPGLPDSAWAYDRMHRLPKPARISAE
;
A
#
# COMPACT_ATOMS: atom_id res chain seq x y z
N MET A 1 7.67 -37.11 -18.59
CA MET A 1 6.62 -36.46 -17.78
C MET A 1 7.02 -36.53 -16.31
N PRO A 2 7.33 -35.42 -15.64
CA PRO A 2 7.58 -35.39 -14.21
C PRO A 2 6.30 -35.00 -13.44
N PRO A 3 6.10 -35.46 -12.19
CA PRO A 3 4.91 -35.15 -11.42
C PRO A 3 5.01 -33.76 -10.78
N THR A 4 3.99 -32.93 -11.02
CA THR A 4 3.82 -31.60 -10.45
C THR A 4 3.47 -31.72 -8.96
N LYS A 5 4.34 -31.18 -8.10
CA LYS A 5 4.11 -31.08 -6.65
C LYS A 5 2.97 -30.10 -6.37
N GLN A 6 1.96 -30.57 -5.63
CA GLN A 6 0.88 -29.74 -5.10
C GLN A 6 1.39 -28.88 -3.94
N LEU A 7 1.30 -27.55 -4.10
CA LEU A 7 1.46 -26.60 -3.01
C LEU A 7 0.09 -26.37 -2.36
N LYS A 8 -0.06 -26.89 -1.13
CA LYS A 8 -1.11 -26.48 -0.20
C LYS A 8 -0.68 -25.16 0.46
N LEU A 9 -1.47 -24.12 0.28
CA LEU A 9 -1.43 -22.90 1.09
C LEU A 9 -2.85 -22.65 1.61
N SER A 10 -3.14 -23.25 2.76
CA SER A 10 -4.10 -22.71 3.71
C SER A 10 -3.34 -21.74 4.60
N ASP A 11 -3.77 -20.49 4.70
CA ASP A 11 -4.02 -19.86 6.00
C ASP A 11 -4.71 -18.51 5.83
N THR A 12 -5.68 -18.32 6.70
CA THR A 12 -6.71 -17.29 6.74
C THR A 12 -6.14 -15.94 7.19
N ALA A 13 -6.14 -14.95 6.30
CA ALA A 13 -5.96 -13.55 6.67
C ALA A 13 -7.34 -12.86 6.76
N LYS A 14 -7.83 -12.73 8.00
CA LYS A 14 -8.99 -11.90 8.37
C LYS A 14 -8.65 -10.42 8.13
N MET A 15 -9.01 -9.86 6.99
CA MET A 15 -9.02 -8.40 6.81
C MET A 15 -10.29 -7.82 7.46
N LYS A 16 -10.06 -7.11 8.57
CA LYS A 16 -11.05 -6.23 9.21
C LYS A 16 -11.48 -5.16 8.21
N LYS A 17 -12.76 -5.22 7.84
CA LYS A 17 -13.52 -4.16 7.17
C LYS A 17 -13.54 -2.95 8.12
N SER A 18 -12.68 -1.96 7.87
CA SER A 18 -12.72 -0.68 8.57
C SER A 18 -13.63 0.26 7.81
N GLU A 19 -14.81 0.39 8.38
CA GLU A 19 -15.93 1.19 7.95
C GLU A 19 -15.64 2.65 8.35
N ARG A 20 -15.32 3.50 7.37
CA ARG A 20 -15.14 4.95 7.58
C ARG A 20 -16.22 5.69 6.81
N ARG A 21 -17.44 5.61 7.33
CA ARG A 21 -18.59 6.43 6.94
C ARG A 21 -18.32 7.84 7.50
N LYS A 22 -18.01 8.80 6.64
CA LYS A 22 -18.02 10.21 7.03
C LYS A 22 -19.48 10.64 7.15
N GLU A 23 -19.82 11.15 8.33
CA GLU A 23 -21.01 11.97 8.58
C GLU A 23 -21.05 13.10 7.56
N ILE A 24 -22.09 13.12 6.73
CA ILE A 24 -22.66 14.33 6.20
C ILE A 24 -24.02 14.43 6.87
N GLN A 25 -24.06 15.38 7.80
CA GLN A 25 -25.21 15.86 8.54
C GLN A 25 -25.79 16.98 7.68
N ASP A 26 -26.91 16.74 7.00
CA ASP A 26 -27.76 17.78 6.42
C ASP A 26 -29.20 17.27 6.43
N GLY A 27 -30.09 18.14 6.91
CA GLY A 27 -31.36 17.82 7.54
C GLY A 27 -32.40 17.20 6.62
N ASP A 28 -32.95 16.07 7.09
CA ASP A 28 -34.24 15.55 6.66
C ASP A 28 -35.29 16.11 7.63
N GLU A 29 -35.80 17.30 7.33
CA GLU A 29 -36.98 17.86 8.01
C GLU A 29 -38.20 17.06 7.55
N THR A 30 -38.50 16.00 8.29
CA THR A 30 -39.83 15.38 8.25
C THR A 30 -40.83 16.39 8.84
N PRO A 31 -41.89 16.79 8.11
CA PRO A 31 -42.94 17.59 8.71
C PRO A 31 -43.70 16.72 9.70
N ASN A 32 -43.56 17.05 10.97
CA ASN A 32 -44.37 16.60 12.08
C ASN A 32 -45.84 16.99 11.81
N ILE A 33 -46.62 16.08 11.26
CA ILE A 33 -48.08 16.21 11.15
C ILE A 33 -48.63 15.88 12.54
N SER A 34 -48.66 16.90 13.39
CA SER A 34 -49.42 16.88 14.63
C SER A 34 -50.90 17.03 14.28
N ASP A 35 -51.68 16.04 14.71
CA ASP A 35 -53.15 16.08 14.77
C ASP A 35 -53.60 17.25 15.67
N GLY A 36 -53.70 18.43 15.06
CA GLY A 36 -54.47 19.53 15.58
C GLY A 36 -55.87 19.45 14.99
N GLN A 37 -56.83 18.97 15.78
CA GLN A 37 -58.25 19.21 15.55
C GLN A 37 -58.47 20.72 15.49
N SER A 38 -58.40 21.26 14.28
CA SER A 38 -58.88 22.59 13.93
C SER A 38 -60.28 22.39 13.38
N ASP A 39 -61.28 22.78 14.16
CA ASP A 39 -62.66 22.91 13.72
C ASP A 39 -62.70 23.92 12.55
N CYS A 40 -62.59 23.41 11.33
CA CYS A 40 -62.86 24.17 10.13
C CYS A 40 -64.39 24.30 10.01
N GLU A 41 -64.92 25.29 10.72
CA GLU A 41 -66.17 25.95 10.35
C GLU A 41 -66.11 26.25 8.86
N TRP A 42 -66.85 25.48 8.07
CA TRP A 42 -67.12 25.78 6.68
C TRP A 42 -68.04 27.00 6.64
N SER A 43 -67.46 28.17 6.92
CA SER A 43 -68.07 29.46 6.65
C SER A 43 -68.26 29.52 5.15
N SER A 44 -69.51 29.25 4.74
CA SER A 44 -70.03 29.44 3.39
C SER A 44 -69.91 30.92 3.03
N SER A 45 -68.69 31.32 2.69
CA SER A 45 -68.34 32.65 2.24
C SER A 45 -68.95 32.82 0.86
N LYS A 46 -69.90 33.76 0.79
CA LYS A 46 -70.54 34.21 -0.44
C LYS A 46 -69.48 34.78 -1.38
N TYR A 47 -68.88 33.93 -2.20
CA TYR A 47 -68.15 34.38 -3.37
C TYR A 47 -69.19 34.73 -4.46
N PRO A 48 -69.11 35.91 -5.09
CA PRO A 48 -69.76 36.09 -6.37
C PRO A 48 -69.07 35.15 -7.37
N GLU A 49 -69.73 34.04 -7.73
CA GLU A 49 -69.32 33.19 -8.85
C GLU A 49 -69.49 33.99 -10.15
N ALA A 50 -68.52 34.86 -10.46
CA ALA A 50 -68.34 35.30 -11.83
C ALA A 50 -68.02 34.04 -12.65
N PRO A 51 -68.78 33.75 -13.73
CA PRO A 51 -68.53 32.56 -14.53
C PRO A 51 -67.10 32.65 -15.06
N VAL A 52 -66.30 31.62 -14.78
CA VAL A 52 -64.98 31.48 -15.36
C VAL A 52 -65.16 31.55 -16.88
N THR A 53 -64.76 32.67 -17.46
CA THR A 53 -64.89 32.84 -18.91
C THR A 53 -63.87 31.93 -19.60
N GLU A 54 -64.25 31.38 -20.74
CA GLU A 54 -63.38 30.55 -21.60
C GLU A 54 -62.01 31.20 -21.85
N ARG A 55 -62.00 32.53 -21.97
CA ARG A 55 -60.77 33.35 -22.10
C ARG A 55 -59.84 33.26 -20.88
N SER A 56 -60.40 33.21 -19.67
CA SER A 56 -59.62 33.07 -18.44
C SER A 56 -58.96 31.69 -18.35
N LEU A 57 -59.66 30.62 -18.73
CA LEU A 57 -59.10 29.26 -18.79
C LEU A 57 -58.00 29.17 -19.84
N HIS A 58 -58.23 29.73 -21.03
CA HIS A 58 -57.22 29.76 -22.08
C HIS A 58 -55.96 30.50 -21.66
N ARG A 59 -56.10 31.62 -20.95
CA ARG A 59 -54.96 32.36 -20.41
C ARG A 59 -54.17 31.53 -19.39
N MET A 60 -54.84 30.90 -18.43
CA MET A 60 -54.17 30.05 -17.44
C MET A 60 -53.46 28.85 -18.09
N LEU A 61 -54.06 28.23 -19.11
CA LEU A 61 -53.42 27.14 -19.86
C LEU A 61 -52.21 27.61 -20.66
N GLN A 62 -52.26 28.82 -21.25
CA GLN A 62 -51.11 29.42 -21.94
C GLN A 62 -49.98 29.75 -20.97
N GLU A 63 -50.29 30.31 -19.81
CA GLU A 63 -49.31 30.60 -18.76
C GLU A 63 -48.66 29.30 -18.24
N LEU A 64 -49.46 28.27 -17.93
CA LEU A 64 -48.94 26.94 -17.55
C LEU A 64 -48.04 26.34 -18.62
N ARG A 65 -48.46 26.39 -19.89
CA ARG A 65 -47.64 25.86 -21.00
C ARG A 65 -46.33 26.62 -21.13
N ALA A 66 -46.36 27.95 -20.98
CA ALA A 66 -45.15 28.77 -21.01
C ALA A 66 -44.20 28.42 -19.86
N THR A 67 -44.72 28.28 -18.64
CA THR A 67 -43.93 27.90 -17.46
C THR A 67 -43.32 26.51 -17.61
N ILE A 68 -44.10 25.50 -18.03
CA ILE A 68 -43.60 24.13 -18.25
C ILE A 68 -42.49 24.13 -19.31
N THR A 69 -42.67 24.90 -20.39
CA THR A 69 -41.67 24.97 -21.47
C THR A 69 -40.39 25.65 -20.96
N ALA A 70 -40.51 26.72 -20.17
CA ALA A 70 -39.38 27.41 -19.56
C ALA A 70 -38.63 26.51 -18.56
N ASP A 71 -39.34 25.83 -17.67
CA ASP A 71 -38.76 24.89 -16.72
C ASP A 71 -38.09 23.71 -17.44
N PHE A 72 -38.70 23.18 -18.49
CA PHE A 72 -38.11 22.12 -19.30
C PHE A 72 -36.81 22.58 -19.96
N HIS A 73 -36.76 23.79 -20.53
CA HIS A 73 -35.54 24.33 -21.09
C HIS A 73 -34.46 24.57 -20.04
N ARG A 74 -34.83 25.03 -18.83
CA ARG A 74 -33.90 25.20 -17.72
C ARG A 74 -33.30 23.86 -17.31
N ILE A 75 -34.14 22.87 -17.02
CA ILE A 75 -33.71 21.52 -16.62
C ILE A 75 -32.82 20.90 -17.69
N ASN A 76 -33.20 20.98 -18.96
CA ASN A 76 -32.41 20.42 -20.05
C ASN A 76 -31.06 21.16 -20.21
N GLY A 77 -31.04 22.48 -19.99
CA GLY A 77 -29.80 23.26 -19.97
C GLY A 77 -28.87 22.85 -18.81
N ASP A 78 -29.43 22.67 -17.62
CA ASP A 78 -28.66 22.28 -16.44
C ASP A 78 -28.15 20.83 -16.54
N LEU A 79 -28.96 19.90 -17.04
CA LEU A 79 -28.53 18.53 -17.35
C LEU A 79 -27.39 18.50 -18.35
N ARG A 80 -27.44 19.33 -19.41
CA ARG A 80 -26.35 19.42 -20.39
C ARG A 80 -25.05 19.92 -19.77
N LYS A 81 -25.12 20.93 -18.90
CA LYS A 81 -23.95 21.43 -18.18
C LYS A 81 -23.38 20.36 -17.26
N GLU A 82 -24.24 19.65 -16.54
CA GLU A 82 -23.82 18.59 -15.63
C GLU A 82 -23.17 17.43 -16.39
N ILE A 83 -23.75 17.00 -17.52
CA ILE A 83 -23.16 15.98 -18.39
C ILE A 83 -21.79 16.44 -18.91
N SER A 84 -21.66 17.69 -19.36
CA SER A 84 -20.37 18.24 -19.79
C SER A 84 -19.34 18.21 -18.67
N ASN A 85 -19.71 18.69 -17.48
CA ASN A 85 -18.83 18.71 -16.31
C ASN A 85 -18.41 17.29 -15.87
N ILE A 86 -19.32 16.32 -15.95
CA ILE A 86 -18.99 14.91 -15.70
C ILE A 86 -18.00 14.41 -16.75
N GLY A 87 -18.19 14.75 -18.03
CA GLY A 87 -17.26 14.44 -19.11
C GLY A 87 -15.85 14.98 -18.86
N ASP A 88 -15.75 16.26 -18.52
CA ASP A 88 -14.46 16.92 -18.23
C ASP A 88 -13.76 16.29 -17.02
N ARG A 89 -14.52 16.00 -15.95
CA ARG A 89 -13.99 15.32 -14.75
C ARG A 89 -13.52 13.91 -15.06
N THR A 90 -14.24 13.19 -15.92
CA THR A 90 -13.89 11.83 -16.32
C THR A 90 -12.61 11.84 -17.14
N SER A 91 -12.50 12.71 -18.14
CA SER A 91 -11.29 12.86 -18.95
C SER A 91 -10.07 13.24 -18.09
N ASN A 92 -10.24 14.14 -17.12
CA ASN A 92 -9.17 14.49 -16.19
C ASN A 92 -8.74 13.30 -15.30
N LEU A 93 -9.69 12.48 -14.85
CA LEU A 93 -9.38 11.28 -14.07
C LEU A 93 -8.67 10.22 -14.91
N GLU A 94 -9.06 10.05 -16.17
CA GLU A 94 -8.40 9.15 -17.12
C GLU A 94 -6.94 9.58 -17.33
N ASN A 95 -6.70 10.85 -17.66
CA ASN A 95 -5.35 11.39 -17.83
C ASN A 95 -4.47 11.19 -16.59
N LYS A 96 -5.00 11.48 -15.40
CA LYS A 96 -4.28 11.25 -14.15
C LYS A 96 -3.99 9.78 -13.87
N THR A 97 -4.89 8.89 -14.29
CA THR A 97 -4.70 7.44 -14.15
C THR A 97 -3.58 6.97 -15.08
N ASP A 98 -3.52 7.49 -16.30
CA ASP A 98 -2.44 7.19 -17.25
C ASP A 98 -1.09 7.69 -16.74
N GLU A 99 -1.02 8.92 -16.24
CA GLU A 99 0.18 9.48 -15.61
C GLU A 99 0.65 8.62 -14.42
N LEU A 100 -0.30 8.18 -13.58
CA LEU A 100 0.00 7.33 -12.43
C LEU A 100 0.53 5.95 -12.89
N CYS A 101 -0.06 5.37 -13.92
CA CYS A 101 0.41 4.11 -14.50
C CYS A 101 1.85 4.22 -15.00
N VAL A 102 2.19 5.31 -15.71
CA VAL A 102 3.56 5.56 -16.18
C VAL A 102 4.52 5.71 -15.00
N ALA A 103 4.20 6.57 -14.03
CA ALA A 103 5.02 6.78 -12.85
C ALA A 103 5.21 5.50 -12.03
N HIS A 104 4.16 4.69 -11.88
CA HIS A 104 4.20 3.40 -11.21
C HIS A 104 5.18 2.44 -11.92
N ASN A 105 5.10 2.33 -13.24
CA ASN A 105 5.99 1.45 -14.01
C ASN A 105 7.46 1.88 -13.87
N GLU A 106 7.75 3.18 -13.92
CA GLU A 106 9.10 3.68 -13.67
C GLU A 106 9.64 3.33 -12.28
N VAL A 107 8.78 3.40 -11.25
CA VAL A 107 9.17 3.04 -9.89
C VAL A 107 9.44 1.54 -9.78
N VAL A 108 8.60 0.69 -10.39
CA VAL A 108 8.81 -0.76 -10.43
C VAL A 108 10.14 -1.09 -11.09
N ASP A 109 10.44 -0.49 -12.25
CA ASP A 109 11.71 -0.69 -12.96
C ASP A 109 12.92 -0.27 -12.12
N LYS A 110 12.83 0.86 -11.41
CA LYS A 110 13.88 1.34 -10.51
C LYS A 110 14.10 0.37 -9.34
N ILE A 111 13.02 -0.13 -8.74
CA ILE A 111 13.10 -1.12 -7.65
C ILE A 111 13.77 -2.40 -8.13
N GLN A 112 13.41 -2.89 -9.31
CA GLN A 112 14.02 -4.08 -9.88
C GLN A 112 15.53 -3.91 -10.09
N LYS A 113 15.95 -2.80 -10.72
CA LYS A 113 17.37 -2.48 -10.92
C LYS A 113 18.14 -2.41 -9.61
N LEU A 114 17.59 -1.70 -8.61
CA LEU A 114 18.21 -1.60 -7.29
C LEU A 114 18.32 -2.96 -6.59
N SER A 115 17.32 -3.84 -6.76
CA SER A 115 17.36 -5.20 -6.21
C SER A 115 18.46 -6.04 -6.86
N GLU A 116 18.60 -5.96 -8.18
CA GLU A 116 19.65 -6.65 -8.94
C GLU A 116 21.05 -6.14 -8.56
N GLU A 117 21.23 -4.82 -8.45
CA GLU A 117 22.48 -4.20 -8.00
C GLU A 117 22.84 -4.63 -6.56
N ASN A 118 21.87 -4.61 -5.65
CA ASN A 118 22.07 -5.03 -4.27
C ASN A 118 22.48 -6.52 -4.19
N SER A 119 21.84 -7.38 -4.97
CA SER A 119 22.22 -8.80 -5.08
C SER A 119 23.66 -8.96 -5.61
N SER A 120 24.01 -8.22 -6.66
CA SER A 120 25.36 -8.23 -7.24
C SER A 120 26.42 -7.76 -6.23
N LEU A 121 26.14 -6.67 -5.51
CA LEU A 121 27.04 -6.14 -4.48
C LEU A 121 27.21 -7.12 -3.31
N LYS A 122 26.13 -7.75 -2.84
CA LYS A 122 26.20 -8.79 -1.81
C LYS A 122 27.05 -9.98 -2.25
N SER A 123 26.89 -10.42 -3.50
CA SER A 123 27.70 -11.50 -4.07
C SER A 123 29.19 -11.14 -4.14
N LYS A 124 29.52 -9.93 -4.62
CA LYS A 124 30.90 -9.43 -4.66
C LYS A 124 31.50 -9.31 -3.26
N LEU A 125 30.73 -8.84 -2.30
CA LEU A 125 31.16 -8.73 -0.91
C LEU A 125 31.43 -10.11 -0.31
N ALA A 126 30.54 -11.10 -0.54
CA ALA A 126 30.76 -12.47 -0.09
C ALA A 126 32.02 -13.09 -0.71
N ASP A 127 32.27 -12.88 -2.00
CA ASP A 127 33.48 -13.36 -2.69
C ASP A 127 34.76 -12.67 -2.17
N MET A 128 34.70 -11.37 -1.88
CA MET A 128 35.80 -10.65 -1.24
C MET A 128 36.07 -11.14 0.18
N GLU A 129 35.03 -11.36 0.98
CA GLU A 129 35.17 -11.91 2.33
C GLU A 129 35.74 -13.33 2.30
N ASP A 130 35.29 -14.18 1.37
CA ASP A 130 35.84 -15.52 1.17
C ASP A 130 37.33 -15.44 0.81
N ARG A 131 37.70 -14.64 -0.20
CA ARG A 131 39.11 -14.43 -0.58
C ARG A 131 39.96 -13.95 0.59
N SER A 132 39.44 -13.02 1.40
CA SER A 132 40.13 -12.53 2.59
C SER A 132 40.31 -13.61 3.67
N ARG A 133 39.48 -14.65 3.69
CA ARG A 133 39.52 -15.73 4.70
C ARG A 133 40.15 -17.02 4.19
N ARG A 134 40.44 -17.17 2.89
CA ARG A 134 41.01 -18.40 2.29
C ARG A 134 42.29 -18.89 2.95
N GLN A 135 43.12 -17.97 3.44
CA GLN A 135 44.39 -18.30 4.10
C GLN A 135 44.27 -18.39 5.62
N ASN A 136 43.06 -18.26 6.18
CA ASN A 136 42.82 -18.32 7.60
C ASN A 136 42.40 -19.73 8.01
N VAL A 137 43.17 -20.35 8.89
CA VAL A 137 42.85 -21.66 9.49
C VAL A 137 42.35 -21.47 10.91
N ARG A 138 41.26 -22.15 11.29
CA ARG A 138 40.70 -22.11 12.64
C ARG A 138 40.97 -23.41 13.37
N PHE A 139 41.81 -23.36 14.39
CA PHE A 139 42.06 -24.48 15.30
C PHE A 139 41.00 -24.51 16.40
N ARG A 140 40.47 -25.70 16.70
CA ARG A 140 39.49 -25.94 17.77
C ARG A 140 40.08 -26.94 18.77
N GLY A 141 39.70 -26.82 20.04
CA GLY A 141 40.19 -27.72 21.10
C GLY A 141 41.57 -27.37 21.67
N ILE A 142 42.09 -26.17 21.38
CA ILE A 142 43.31 -25.68 22.02
C ILE A 142 42.96 -25.27 23.46
N PRO A 143 43.60 -25.88 24.47
CA PRO A 143 43.26 -25.59 25.86
C PRO A 143 43.57 -24.12 26.21
N ASP A 144 42.79 -23.57 27.14
CA ASP A 144 42.78 -22.14 27.47
C ASP A 144 43.93 -21.73 28.41
N ASP A 145 44.65 -22.70 28.96
CA ASP A 145 45.86 -22.52 29.79
C ASP A 145 47.05 -21.98 28.99
N ILE A 146 47.08 -22.22 27.67
CA ILE A 146 48.12 -21.71 26.77
C ILE A 146 47.90 -20.20 26.55
N SER A 147 48.86 -19.40 27.01
CA SER A 147 48.85 -17.94 26.82
C SER A 147 48.94 -17.56 25.34
N GLN A 148 48.51 -16.33 25.04
CA GLN A 148 48.52 -15.80 23.67
C GLN A 148 49.94 -15.75 23.07
N ASP A 149 50.97 -15.54 23.90
CA ASP A 149 52.38 -15.50 23.46
C ASP A 149 52.95 -16.89 23.17
N ALA A 150 52.48 -17.92 23.87
CA ALA A 150 52.90 -19.30 23.66
C ALA A 150 52.13 -20.02 22.53
N LEU A 151 51.02 -19.42 22.08
CA LEU A 151 50.11 -19.99 21.10
C LEU A 151 50.80 -20.34 19.75
N PRO A 152 51.64 -19.47 19.15
CA PRO A 152 52.30 -19.80 17.89
C PRO A 152 53.21 -21.01 17.97
N ALA A 153 53.99 -21.13 19.04
CA ALA A 153 54.89 -22.27 19.24
C ALA A 153 54.11 -23.58 19.39
N HIS A 154 53.00 -23.56 20.14
CA HIS A 154 52.15 -24.73 20.32
C HIS A 154 51.49 -25.19 19.01
N ILE A 155 50.90 -24.26 18.26
CA ILE A 155 50.27 -24.59 16.97
C ILE A 155 51.30 -25.10 15.95
N LEU A 156 52.49 -24.49 15.88
CA LEU A 156 53.55 -24.97 15.01
C LEU A 156 54.00 -26.40 15.38
N SER A 157 54.08 -26.72 16.67
CA SER A 157 54.37 -28.09 17.12
C SER A 157 53.32 -29.10 16.63
N ILE A 158 52.03 -28.75 16.72
CA ILE A 158 50.93 -29.58 16.19
C ILE A 158 51.06 -29.72 14.68
N CYS A 159 51.27 -28.64 13.94
CA CYS A 159 51.39 -28.66 12.48
C CYS A 159 52.57 -29.54 12.00
N LYS A 160 53.73 -29.43 12.65
CA LYS A 160 54.90 -30.27 12.35
C LYS A 160 54.64 -31.75 12.63
N ALA A 161 53.89 -32.06 13.68
CA ALA A 161 53.49 -33.43 13.98
C ALA A 161 52.49 -34.00 12.95
N LEU A 162 51.58 -33.16 12.43
CA LEU A 162 50.59 -33.56 11.43
C LEU A 162 51.19 -33.70 10.02
N VAL A 163 52.18 -32.88 9.67
CA VAL A 163 52.80 -32.86 8.33
C VAL A 163 54.33 -32.88 8.47
N PRO A 164 54.93 -34.04 8.78
CA PRO A 164 56.37 -34.15 9.07
C PRO A 164 57.27 -33.99 7.84
N GLY A 165 56.71 -33.94 6.61
CA GLY A 165 57.47 -33.81 5.37
C GLY A 165 57.74 -32.36 4.92
N LEU A 166 57.21 -31.35 5.62
CA LEU A 166 57.41 -29.95 5.27
C LEU A 166 58.65 -29.37 5.99
N PRO A 167 59.54 -28.66 5.27
CA PRO A 167 60.70 -28.02 5.89
C PRO A 167 60.28 -26.88 6.82
N ASP A 168 61.10 -26.60 7.83
CA ASP A 168 60.81 -25.57 8.84
C ASP A 168 60.61 -24.17 8.23
N SER A 169 61.29 -23.87 7.13
CA SER A 169 61.16 -22.61 6.39
C SER A 169 59.84 -22.43 5.65
N ALA A 170 59.06 -23.50 5.45
CA ALA A 170 57.75 -23.42 4.78
C ALA A 170 56.63 -22.95 5.72
N TRP A 171 56.85 -23.01 7.04
CA TRP A 171 55.87 -22.60 8.03
C TRP A 171 55.96 -21.09 8.28
N ALA A 172 55.25 -20.32 7.45
CA ALA A 172 55.06 -18.88 7.65
C ALA A 172 53.63 -18.58 8.09
N TYR A 173 53.48 -17.65 9.04
CA TYR A 173 52.18 -17.11 9.43
C TYR A 173 52.28 -15.58 9.58
N ASP A 174 51.19 -14.88 9.27
CA ASP A 174 51.11 -13.43 9.46
C ASP A 174 50.66 -13.10 10.90
N ARG A 175 49.50 -13.62 11.31
CA ARG A 175 48.89 -13.35 12.62
C ARG A 175 48.25 -14.60 13.19
N MET A 176 48.40 -14.79 14.50
CA MET A 176 47.74 -15.88 15.24
C MET A 176 47.15 -15.33 16.53
N HIS A 177 45.84 -15.51 16.73
CA HIS A 177 45.15 -15.00 17.91
C HIS A 177 43.94 -15.86 18.26
N ARG A 178 43.58 -15.86 19.55
CA ARG A 178 42.30 -16.41 19.99
C ARG A 178 41.17 -15.51 19.51
N LEU A 179 40.10 -16.13 19.03
CA LEU A 179 38.91 -15.38 18.62
C LEU A 179 38.15 -14.89 19.86
N PRO A 180 37.55 -13.69 19.79
CA PRO A 180 36.69 -13.20 20.87
C PRO A 180 35.57 -14.19 21.17
N LYS A 181 35.26 -14.39 22.45
CA LYS A 181 34.08 -15.17 22.83
C LYS A 181 32.85 -14.48 22.24
N PRO A 182 31.97 -15.20 21.51
CA PRO A 182 30.74 -14.59 21.00
C PRO A 182 29.97 -14.01 22.18
N ALA A 183 29.48 -12.78 22.02
CA ALA A 183 28.60 -12.16 23.01
C ALA A 183 27.42 -13.10 23.24
N ARG A 184 27.14 -13.44 24.50
CA ARG A 184 25.94 -14.19 24.85
C ARG A 184 24.77 -13.29 24.48
N ILE A 185 24.06 -13.62 23.40
CA ILE A 185 22.75 -13.06 23.14
C ILE A 185 21.87 -13.69 24.22
N SER A 186 21.54 -12.92 25.25
CA SER A 186 20.51 -13.29 26.22
C SER A 186 19.24 -13.55 25.41
N ALA A 187 18.82 -14.81 25.33
CA ALA A 187 17.50 -15.14 24.82
C ALA A 187 16.50 -14.66 25.87
N GLU A 188 15.89 -13.50 25.65
CA GLU A 188 14.65 -13.07 26.30
C GLU A 188 13.45 -13.61 25.53
#